data_AF-A0A257EMT2-F1
#
_entry.id   AF-A0A257EMT2-F1
#
_cell.length_a   1.000
_cell.length_b   1.000
_cell.length_c   1.000
_cell.angle_alpha   90.00
_cell.angle_beta   90.00
_cell.angle_gamma   90.00
#
_symmetry.space_group_name_H-M   'P 1'
#
loop_
_entity.id
_entity.type
_entity.pdbx_description
1 polymer ?
#
loop_
_entity_poly.entity_id
_entity_poly.type
_entity_poly.pdbx_seq_one_letter_code
_entity_poly.pdbx_strand_id
1 'polypeptide(L)'
;MQPGQDRANLRFVADPATSFASRLDLVLKLLSIGRTRLAADIGVDKSLVSRWLSGAVHPSSHNLERITRLVAAQRPGFSMLDWEVEAAQFAARLGLAGPAAVTTAAPVPAPARPEGVAATDTLAEWLPLSSVQSHREMLRDGNRYPGLYVQINHRFANTGKNMAGIVPIWRQGDQLRVRFDGPFWGHDGRILIIGHQLFMIAEDSKLAEGLWFEILNGVAEGKALSMDGVFASVQHDRAHTPGATMCMLLRVADLEPDQIPDNDRLVALQNRIWDLCEQDQVAAIAGPAIMAHVDNRLKVPRDDGAVDIHLRAPASRGMTTNSVHPDPMIMAAIARWQAALGL
;
A
#
# COMPACT_ATOMS: atom_id res chain seq x y z
N MET A 1 23.78 31.63 53.55
CA MET A 1 23.63 30.17 53.50
C MET A 1 22.83 29.80 52.26
N GLN A 2 23.52 29.28 51.23
CA GLN A 2 22.98 28.28 50.28
C GLN A 2 22.76 26.94 51.05
N PRO A 3 22.28 25.83 50.44
CA PRO A 3 21.60 25.60 49.14
C PRO A 3 20.42 24.59 49.25
N GLY A 4 19.70 24.33 48.15
CA GLY A 4 18.64 23.30 48.14
C GLY A 4 18.14 22.84 46.77
N GLN A 5 19.04 22.74 45.78
CA GLN A 5 18.97 21.88 44.59
C GLN A 5 17.61 21.61 43.93
N ASP A 6 17.21 22.51 43.02
CA ASP A 6 16.42 22.14 41.84
C ASP A 6 17.33 21.33 40.89
N ARG A 7 17.29 20.01 41.00
CA ARG A 7 17.81 19.14 39.96
C ARG A 7 16.79 19.10 38.83
N ALA A 8 16.99 19.99 37.87
CA ALA A 8 16.50 19.84 36.52
C ALA A 8 16.78 18.40 36.04
N ASN A 9 15.73 17.58 35.99
CA ASN A 9 15.72 16.36 35.21
C ASN A 9 15.69 16.79 33.73
N LEU A 10 16.84 17.23 33.23
CA LEU A 10 17.19 17.17 31.82
C LEU A 10 17.23 15.69 31.43
N ARG A 11 16.05 15.09 31.23
CA ARG A 11 15.95 14.01 30.27
C ARG A 11 16.27 14.65 28.93
N PHE A 12 17.53 14.49 28.50
CA PHE A 12 17.88 14.58 27.11
C PHE A 12 16.89 13.66 26.36
N VAL A 13 15.88 14.27 25.75
CA VAL A 13 15.13 13.62 24.67
C VAL A 13 16.17 13.48 23.57
N ALA A 14 16.80 12.31 23.52
CA ALA A 14 17.73 11.97 22.46
C ALA A 14 16.98 12.13 21.14
N ASP A 15 17.49 13.01 20.29
CA ASP A 15 17.05 13.18 18.91
C ASP A 15 16.93 11.78 18.25
N PRO A 16 15.77 11.38 17.69
CA PRO A 16 15.58 10.05 17.10
C PRO A 16 16.59 9.70 15.98
N ALA A 17 17.34 10.69 15.49
CA ALA A 17 18.50 10.49 14.60
C ALA A 17 19.76 9.91 15.27
N THR A 18 19.82 9.79 16.61
CA THR A 18 21.05 9.43 17.35
C THR A 18 21.07 8.04 17.98
N SER A 19 19.92 7.34 18.08
CA SER A 19 19.84 6.06 18.80
C SER A 19 20.52 4.89 18.08
N PHE A 20 21.06 3.92 18.83
CA PHE A 20 21.59 2.68 18.26
C PHE A 20 20.55 1.94 17.40
N ALA A 21 19.28 1.96 17.80
CA ALA A 21 18.19 1.34 17.06
C ALA A 21 18.02 1.95 15.66
N SER A 22 18.05 3.28 15.57
CA SER A 22 17.97 4.02 14.30
C SER A 22 19.19 3.73 13.42
N ARG A 23 20.40 3.68 14.01
CA ARG A 23 21.64 3.33 13.32
C ARG A 23 21.62 1.90 12.78
N LEU A 24 21.12 0.96 13.58
CA LEU A 24 20.99 -0.43 13.20
C LEU A 24 19.96 -0.61 12.06
N ASP A 25 18.82 0.08 12.12
CA ASP A 25 17.82 0.07 11.06
C ASP A 25 18.39 0.63 9.74
N LEU A 26 19.16 1.72 9.81
CA LEU A 26 19.85 2.29 8.65
C LEU A 26 20.86 1.30 8.04
N VAL A 27 21.62 0.61 8.88
CA VAL A 27 22.54 -0.45 8.45
C VAL A 27 21.80 -1.60 7.78
N LEU A 28 20.65 -2.03 8.31
CA LEU A 28 19.86 -3.10 7.70
C LEU A 28 19.37 -2.72 6.30
N LYS A 29 18.89 -1.48 6.14
CA LYS A 29 18.49 -0.93 4.83
C LYS A 29 19.67 -0.86 3.86
N LEU A 30 20.81 -0.35 4.32
CA LEU A 30 22.03 -0.25 3.51
C LEU A 30 22.51 -1.60 3.00
N LEU A 31 22.48 -2.61 3.87
CA LEU A 31 22.90 -3.97 3.55
C LEU A 31 21.80 -4.78 2.83
N SER A 32 20.60 -4.19 2.64
CA SER A 32 19.42 -4.84 2.07
C SER A 32 19.06 -6.17 2.77
N ILE A 33 19.15 -6.21 4.10
CA ILE A 33 18.83 -7.40 4.90
C ILE A 33 17.77 -7.11 5.98
N GLY A 34 16.85 -8.06 6.17
CA GLY A 34 15.82 -7.98 7.21
C GLY A 34 16.26 -8.51 8.58
N ARG A 35 15.43 -8.27 9.61
CA ARG A 35 15.67 -8.68 11.01
C ARG A 35 15.98 -10.17 11.17
N THR A 36 15.24 -11.01 10.45
CA THR A 36 15.42 -12.47 10.44
C THR A 36 16.78 -12.86 9.88
N ARG A 37 17.25 -12.15 8.85
CA ARG A 37 18.55 -12.41 8.23
C ARG A 37 19.70 -11.97 9.14
N LEU A 38 19.60 -10.79 9.74
CA LEU A 38 20.55 -10.34 10.75
C LEU A 38 20.66 -11.34 11.91
N ALA A 39 19.51 -11.80 12.43
CA ALA A 39 19.45 -12.78 13.52
C ALA A 39 20.19 -14.08 13.17
N ALA A 40 19.99 -14.60 11.95
CA ALA A 40 20.69 -15.78 11.46
C ALA A 40 22.21 -15.54 11.31
N ASP A 41 22.60 -14.43 10.68
CA ASP A 41 24.01 -14.13 10.38
C ASP A 41 24.85 -13.90 11.65
N ILE A 42 24.25 -13.34 12.70
CA ILE A 42 24.90 -13.16 14.01
C ILE A 42 24.45 -14.19 15.04
N GLY A 43 23.78 -15.28 14.64
CA GLY A 43 23.43 -16.41 15.50
C GLY A 43 22.71 -16.05 16.82
N VAL A 44 21.67 -15.22 16.74
CA VAL A 44 20.79 -14.85 17.87
C VAL A 44 19.32 -15.01 17.49
N ASP A 45 18.41 -14.93 18.47
CA ASP A 45 16.98 -15.00 18.22
C ASP A 45 16.42 -13.75 17.50
N LYS A 46 15.47 -13.96 16.59
CA LYS A 46 14.75 -12.89 15.88
C LYS A 46 14.07 -11.90 16.84
N SER A 47 13.53 -12.38 17.96
CA SER A 47 12.89 -11.54 18.98
C SER A 47 13.89 -10.60 19.65
N LEU A 48 15.15 -11.03 19.84
CA LEU A 48 16.22 -10.20 20.39
C LEU A 48 16.61 -9.08 19.43
N VAL A 49 16.74 -9.37 18.13
CA VAL A 49 16.98 -8.35 17.09
C VAL A 49 15.82 -7.34 17.03
N SER A 50 14.59 -7.82 17.16
CA SER A 50 13.41 -6.94 17.18
C SER A 50 13.44 -5.98 18.38
N ARG A 51 13.92 -6.44 19.53
CA ARG A 51 14.11 -5.60 20.72
C ARG A 51 15.20 -4.54 20.51
N TRP A 52 16.30 -4.86 19.83
CA TRP A 52 17.33 -3.88 19.48
C TRP A 52 16.80 -2.78 18.54
N LEU A 53 16.04 -3.16 17.51
CA LEU A 53 15.46 -2.20 16.55
C LEU A 53 14.34 -1.36 17.15
N SER A 54 13.66 -1.84 18.19
CA SER A 54 12.72 -1.02 18.97
C SER A 54 13.40 -0.14 20.03
N GLY A 55 14.72 -0.26 20.22
CA GLY A 55 15.46 0.40 21.29
C GLY A 55 15.19 -0.16 22.69
N ALA A 56 14.37 -1.21 22.83
CA ALA A 56 14.00 -1.80 24.11
C ALA A 56 15.18 -2.46 24.86
N VAL A 57 16.23 -2.88 24.13
CA VAL A 57 17.45 -3.47 24.68
C VAL A 57 18.64 -3.05 23.83
N HIS A 58 19.78 -2.77 24.44
CA HIS A 58 21.04 -2.57 23.71
C HIS A 58 21.74 -3.93 23.50
N PRO A 59 22.35 -4.22 22.34
CA PRO A 59 23.15 -5.43 22.19
C PRO A 59 24.31 -5.46 23.19
N SER A 60 24.65 -6.66 23.67
CA SER A 60 25.87 -6.90 24.41
C SER A 60 27.10 -6.64 23.55
N SER A 61 28.27 -6.40 24.16
CA SER A 61 29.52 -6.16 23.42
C SER A 61 29.83 -7.29 22.42
N HIS A 62 29.57 -8.54 22.78
CA HIS A 62 29.74 -9.69 21.89
C HIS A 62 28.83 -9.62 20.65
N ASN A 63 27.56 -9.25 20.83
CA ASN A 63 26.63 -9.12 19.71
C ASN A 63 26.94 -7.89 18.86
N LEU A 64 27.36 -6.78 19.48
CA LEU A 64 27.78 -5.57 18.78
C LEU A 64 29.01 -5.83 17.90
N GLU A 65 29.98 -6.60 18.39
CA GLU A 65 31.16 -7.00 17.61
C GLU A 65 30.76 -7.83 16.38
N ARG A 66 29.84 -8.79 16.53
CA ARG A 66 29.34 -9.62 15.41
C ARG A 66 28.56 -8.80 14.39
N ILE A 67 27.71 -7.88 14.84
CA ILE A 67 27.02 -6.93 13.96
C ILE A 67 28.07 -6.08 13.21
N THR A 68 29.04 -5.53 13.92
CA THR A 68 30.10 -4.69 13.31
C THR A 68 30.89 -5.45 12.25
N ARG A 69 31.26 -6.71 12.50
CA ARG A 69 31.94 -7.55 11.51
C ARG A 69 31.09 -7.80 10.26
N LEU A 70 29.78 -8.00 10.43
CA LEU A 70 28.85 -8.14 9.32
C LEU A 70 28.80 -6.87 8.45
N VAL A 71 28.76 -5.69 9.08
CA VAL A 71 28.80 -4.41 8.35
C VAL A 71 30.15 -4.22 7.65
N ALA A 72 31.26 -4.50 8.35
CA ALA A 72 32.61 -4.33 7.83
C ALA A 72 32.89 -5.20 6.59
N ALA A 73 32.22 -6.36 6.47
CA ALA A 73 32.32 -7.23 5.29
C ALA A 73 31.81 -6.57 4.00
N GLN A 74 30.83 -5.66 4.11
CA GLN A 74 30.29 -4.92 2.97
C GLN A 74 30.79 -3.47 2.91
N ARG A 75 31.24 -2.92 4.05
CA ARG A 75 31.79 -1.57 4.19
C ARG A 75 33.18 -1.66 4.82
N PRO A 76 34.23 -1.91 4.02
CA PRO A 76 35.60 -1.99 4.52
C PRO A 76 35.96 -0.74 5.33
N GLY A 77 36.52 -0.95 6.52
CA GLY A 77 36.90 0.13 7.44
C GLY A 77 35.83 0.54 8.45
N PHE A 78 34.62 -0.04 8.39
CA PHE A 78 33.63 0.13 9.46
C PHE A 78 34.05 -0.63 10.72
N SER A 79 33.97 0.02 11.87
CA SER A 79 34.49 -0.43 13.17
C SER A 79 33.49 -0.19 14.30
N MET A 80 33.79 -0.68 15.50
CA MET A 80 32.87 -0.48 16.65
C MET A 80 32.74 1.00 17.03
N LEU A 81 33.79 1.80 16.82
CA LEU A 81 33.79 3.23 17.13
C LEU A 81 32.82 4.01 16.25
N ASP A 82 32.52 3.50 15.05
CA ASP A 82 31.55 4.15 14.16
C ASP A 82 30.14 4.11 14.76
N TRP A 83 29.81 3.18 15.66
CA TRP A 83 28.51 3.21 16.36
C TRP A 83 28.37 4.37 17.35
N GLU A 84 29.45 5.06 17.69
CA GLU A 84 29.47 6.12 18.70
C GLU A 84 29.67 7.52 18.09
N VAL A 85 30.00 7.63 16.79
CA VAL A 85 30.17 8.94 16.15
C VAL A 85 28.85 9.68 16.00
N GLU A 86 28.88 10.98 15.72
CA GLU A 86 27.66 11.76 15.47
C GLU A 86 26.88 11.22 14.26
N ALA A 87 25.55 11.37 14.26
CA ALA A 87 24.67 10.76 13.25
C ALA A 87 25.06 11.12 11.79
N ALA A 88 25.48 12.36 11.56
CA ALA A 88 25.98 12.81 10.25
C ALA A 88 27.29 12.11 9.85
N GLN A 89 28.20 11.90 10.80
CA GLN A 89 29.44 11.17 10.58
C GLN A 89 29.17 9.68 10.36
N PHE A 90 28.18 9.11 11.07
CA PHE A 90 27.73 7.73 10.88
C PHE A 90 27.22 7.51 9.45
N ALA A 91 26.32 8.38 8.98
CA ALA A 91 25.82 8.34 7.61
C ALA A 91 26.96 8.49 6.57
N ALA A 92 27.92 9.40 6.81
CA ALA A 92 29.09 9.55 5.96
C ALA A 92 29.96 8.28 5.91
N ARG A 93 30.18 7.61 7.05
CA ARG A 93 30.90 6.32 7.14
C ARG A 93 30.20 5.19 6.39
N LEU A 94 28.87 5.24 6.30
CA LEU A 94 28.08 4.32 5.49
C LEU A 94 28.05 4.68 3.99
N GLY A 95 28.70 5.77 3.58
CA GLY A 95 28.74 6.25 2.20
C GLY A 95 27.48 7.02 1.78
N LEU A 96 26.72 7.54 2.73
CA LEU A 96 25.43 8.23 2.52
C LEU A 96 25.55 9.78 2.49
N ALA A 97 26.78 10.33 2.45
CA ALA A 97 26.98 11.78 2.46
C ALA A 97 26.93 12.40 1.04
N GLY A 98 25.89 13.20 0.78
CA GLY A 98 25.88 14.26 -0.24
C GLY A 98 26.39 15.60 0.34
N PRO A 99 26.64 16.63 -0.50
CA PRO A 99 27.35 17.85 -0.11
C PRO A 99 26.59 18.68 0.95
N ALA A 100 27.37 19.36 1.79
CA ALA A 100 27.04 19.87 3.11
C ALA A 100 25.99 21.01 3.19
N ALA A 101 25.11 20.85 4.19
CA ALA A 101 24.57 21.82 5.16
C ALA A 101 24.07 23.22 4.72
N VAL A 102 22.75 23.43 4.87
CA VAL A 102 22.18 24.67 5.43
C VAL A 102 21.16 24.29 6.52
N THR A 103 21.29 24.97 7.65
CA THR A 103 20.64 24.76 8.95
C THR A 103 19.21 25.33 9.03
N THR A 104 18.47 24.88 10.05
CA THR A 104 17.23 25.40 10.68
C THR A 104 15.85 25.06 10.09
N ALA A 105 15.25 24.02 10.69
CA ALA A 105 13.86 23.75 11.05
C ALA A 105 12.69 24.45 10.31
N ALA A 106 11.90 23.62 9.63
CA ALA A 106 10.43 23.63 9.59
C ALA A 106 9.96 22.15 9.55
N PRO A 107 8.76 21.79 10.05
CA PRO A 107 8.34 20.39 10.13
C PRO A 107 8.32 19.78 8.73
N VAL A 108 9.01 18.64 8.56
CA VAL A 108 9.05 17.94 7.27
C VAL A 108 7.63 17.41 6.99
N PRO A 109 6.95 17.90 5.93
CA PRO A 109 5.69 17.33 5.48
C PRO A 109 5.95 15.90 4.99
N ALA A 110 4.90 15.08 4.96
CA ALA A 110 4.92 13.81 4.23
C ALA A 110 5.67 13.98 2.88
N PRO A 111 6.51 13.01 2.46
CA PRO A 111 7.37 13.18 1.30
C PRO A 111 6.55 13.68 0.12
N ALA A 112 6.81 14.93 -0.27
CA ALA A 112 6.22 15.50 -1.45
C ALA A 112 6.69 14.66 -2.64
N ARG A 113 5.72 14.31 -3.50
CA ARG A 113 5.95 13.76 -4.83
C ARG A 113 7.15 14.48 -5.46
N PRO A 114 8.14 13.78 -6.04
CA PRO A 114 9.27 14.45 -6.66
C PRO A 114 8.77 15.48 -7.69
N GLU A 115 8.89 16.76 -7.33
CA GLU A 115 8.67 17.87 -8.25
C GLU A 115 9.81 17.85 -9.26
N GLY A 116 9.48 17.59 -10.52
CA GLY A 116 10.47 17.61 -11.61
C GLY A 116 10.28 16.54 -12.68
N VAL A 117 9.50 15.49 -12.45
CA VAL A 117 8.94 14.71 -13.58
C VAL A 117 7.65 15.41 -13.98
N ALA A 118 7.76 16.36 -14.90
CA ALA A 118 6.57 16.79 -15.63
C ALA A 118 5.88 15.53 -16.14
N ALA A 119 4.61 15.34 -15.78
CA ALA A 119 3.77 14.29 -16.34
C ALA A 119 3.57 14.60 -17.83
N THR A 120 4.63 14.39 -18.62
CA THR A 120 4.47 13.99 -20.01
C THR A 120 3.61 12.74 -19.97
N ASP A 121 2.66 12.66 -20.88
CA ASP A 121 1.65 11.62 -20.90
C ASP A 121 2.30 10.32 -21.41
N THR A 122 3.27 9.77 -20.67
CA THR A 122 4.09 8.62 -21.05
C THR A 122 3.23 7.40 -21.39
N LEU A 123 2.05 7.29 -20.77
CA LEU A 123 1.09 6.23 -21.09
C LEU A 123 0.43 6.43 -22.46
N ALA A 124 0.17 7.67 -22.88
CA ALA A 124 -0.27 7.97 -24.24
C ALA A 124 0.82 7.76 -25.28
N GLU A 125 2.09 7.92 -24.90
CA GLU A 125 3.22 7.56 -25.76
C GLU A 125 3.32 6.02 -25.94
N TRP A 126 3.05 5.25 -24.87
CA TRP A 126 3.19 3.80 -24.88
C TRP A 126 1.96 3.06 -25.42
N LEU A 127 0.77 3.62 -25.22
CA LEU A 127 -0.52 3.03 -25.61
C LEU A 127 -1.40 4.01 -26.41
N PRO A 128 -0.90 4.57 -27.53
CA PRO A 128 -1.54 5.71 -28.19
C PRO A 128 -2.98 5.45 -28.63
N LEU A 129 -3.26 4.27 -29.19
CA LEU A 129 -4.62 3.92 -29.65
C LEU A 129 -5.58 3.73 -28.48
N SER A 130 -5.14 3.05 -27.43
CA SER A 130 -5.91 2.82 -26.21
C SER A 130 -6.20 4.13 -25.49
N SER A 131 -5.24 5.05 -25.44
CA SER A 131 -5.41 6.37 -24.85
C SER A 131 -6.41 7.22 -25.64
N VAL A 132 -6.36 7.21 -26.98
CA VAL A 132 -7.36 7.89 -27.81
C VAL A 132 -8.76 7.32 -27.58
N GLN A 133 -8.89 5.99 -27.55
CA GLN A 133 -10.18 5.36 -27.28
C GLN A 133 -10.69 5.69 -25.88
N SER A 134 -9.83 5.60 -24.87
CA SER A 134 -10.15 5.92 -23.50
C SER A 134 -10.56 7.37 -23.32
N HIS A 135 -9.93 8.32 -24.01
CA HIS A 135 -10.33 9.72 -23.97
C HIS A 135 -11.77 9.91 -24.47
N ARG A 136 -12.15 9.23 -25.57
CA ARG A 136 -13.53 9.30 -26.10
C ARG A 136 -14.55 8.71 -25.14
N GLU A 137 -14.21 7.59 -24.51
CA GLU A 137 -15.08 6.96 -23.49
C GLU A 137 -15.15 7.81 -22.22
N MET A 138 -14.04 8.44 -21.82
CA MET A 138 -13.98 9.33 -20.66
C MET A 138 -14.92 10.53 -20.78
N LEU A 139 -15.01 11.13 -21.97
CA LEU A 139 -15.94 12.24 -22.21
C LEU A 139 -17.42 11.84 -22.07
N ARG A 140 -17.75 10.57 -22.34
CA ARG A 140 -19.13 10.05 -22.30
C ARG A 140 -19.49 9.49 -20.92
N ASP A 141 -18.60 8.67 -20.39
CA ASP A 141 -18.88 7.73 -19.30
C ASP A 141 -17.98 7.96 -18.08
N GLY A 142 -17.00 8.86 -18.18
CA GLY A 142 -16.01 9.10 -17.14
C GLY A 142 -16.58 9.51 -15.80
N ASN A 143 -17.70 10.25 -15.79
CA ASN A 143 -18.32 10.75 -14.56
C ASN A 143 -19.06 9.67 -13.76
N ARG A 144 -19.15 8.43 -14.27
CA ARG A 144 -19.80 7.31 -13.58
C ARG A 144 -18.94 6.74 -12.46
N TYR A 145 -17.62 6.89 -12.57
CA TYR A 145 -16.64 6.16 -11.78
C TYR A 145 -16.06 6.91 -10.57
N PRO A 146 -15.94 8.25 -10.52
CA PRO A 146 -15.40 8.93 -9.35
C PRO A 146 -16.14 8.59 -8.06
N GLY A 147 -15.42 8.21 -7.01
CA GLY A 147 -15.96 7.76 -5.72
C GLY A 147 -14.90 7.14 -4.81
N LEU A 148 -15.28 6.89 -3.55
CA LEU A 148 -14.50 6.07 -2.62
C LEU A 148 -15.02 4.64 -2.66
N TYR A 149 -14.16 3.70 -3.03
CA TYR A 149 -14.51 2.29 -3.11
C TYR A 149 -13.80 1.50 -2.01
N VAL A 150 -14.49 0.50 -1.45
CA VAL A 150 -13.82 -0.58 -0.72
C VAL A 150 -13.59 -1.70 -1.70
N GLN A 151 -12.32 -2.05 -1.91
CA GLN A 151 -11.93 -3.24 -2.65
C GLN A 151 -11.90 -4.45 -1.72
N ILE A 152 -12.33 -5.62 -2.21
CA ILE A 152 -12.33 -6.89 -1.50
C ILE A 152 -11.71 -7.95 -2.42
N ASN A 153 -10.75 -8.70 -1.93
CA ASN A 153 -10.09 -9.81 -2.63
C ASN A 153 -9.38 -10.75 -1.65
N HIS A 154 -8.84 -11.88 -2.12
CA HIS A 154 -7.97 -12.73 -1.31
C HIS A 154 -6.56 -12.15 -1.17
N ARG A 155 -5.90 -12.42 -0.03
CA ARG A 155 -4.47 -12.11 0.15
C ARG A 155 -3.61 -13.05 -0.72
N PHE A 156 -2.65 -12.49 -1.46
CA PHE A 156 -1.71 -13.30 -2.27
C PHE A 156 -0.82 -14.25 -1.47
N ALA A 157 -0.66 -14.00 -0.16
CA ALA A 157 0.05 -14.89 0.76
C ALA A 157 -0.59 -16.28 0.93
N ASN A 158 -1.72 -16.55 0.26
CA ASN A 158 -2.41 -17.83 0.24
C ASN A 158 -2.75 -18.36 1.65
N THR A 159 -3.12 -17.44 2.55
CA THR A 159 -3.49 -17.77 3.93
C THR A 159 -4.96 -18.16 4.09
N GLY A 160 -5.73 -18.12 3.01
CA GLY A 160 -7.20 -18.22 3.03
C GLY A 160 -7.90 -16.98 3.60
N LYS A 161 -7.15 -15.97 4.04
CA LYS A 161 -7.71 -14.73 4.57
C LYS A 161 -8.09 -13.74 3.47
N ASN A 162 -9.10 -12.96 3.78
CA ASN A 162 -9.56 -11.88 2.93
C ASN A 162 -8.75 -10.60 3.19
N MET A 163 -8.74 -9.75 2.17
CA MET A 163 -8.15 -8.43 2.17
C MET A 163 -9.21 -7.43 1.75
N ALA A 164 -9.17 -6.26 2.36
CA ALA A 164 -9.87 -5.10 1.86
C ALA A 164 -8.97 -3.87 1.89
N GLY A 165 -9.30 -2.87 1.06
CA GLY A 165 -8.62 -1.58 1.09
C GLY A 165 -9.48 -0.47 0.50
N ILE A 166 -9.17 0.78 0.85
CA ILE A 166 -9.87 1.93 0.29
C ILE A 166 -9.20 2.35 -1.02
N VAL A 167 -10.03 2.49 -2.06
CA VAL A 167 -9.63 2.81 -3.42
C VAL A 167 -10.40 4.05 -3.87
N PRO A 168 -9.86 5.27 -3.65
CA PRO A 168 -10.38 6.44 -4.33
C PRO A 168 -10.17 6.35 -5.84
N ILE A 169 -11.23 6.63 -6.59
CA ILE A 169 -11.19 6.90 -8.02
C ILE A 169 -11.65 8.34 -8.21
N TRP A 170 -10.91 9.14 -8.96
CA TRP A 170 -11.29 10.52 -9.25
C TRP A 170 -10.93 10.90 -10.67
N ARG A 171 -11.54 11.99 -11.15
CA ARG A 171 -11.19 12.59 -12.44
C ARG A 171 -10.03 13.56 -12.26
N GLN A 172 -9.09 13.58 -13.20
CA GLN A 172 -8.08 14.63 -13.28
C GLN A 172 -7.96 15.04 -14.75
N GLY A 173 -8.65 16.13 -15.11
CA GLY A 173 -8.69 16.58 -16.50
C GLY A 173 -9.49 15.61 -17.39
N ASP A 174 -8.82 14.94 -18.33
CA ASP A 174 -9.41 13.96 -19.24
C ASP A 174 -9.03 12.52 -18.88
N GLN A 175 -8.56 12.29 -17.66
CA GLN A 175 -8.14 10.98 -17.17
C GLN A 175 -8.90 10.58 -15.91
N LEU A 176 -9.09 9.28 -15.71
CA LEU A 176 -9.39 8.72 -14.40
C LEU A 176 -8.10 8.36 -13.68
N ARG A 177 -8.02 8.78 -12.44
CA ARG A 177 -6.96 8.46 -11.50
C ARG A 177 -7.47 7.50 -10.46
N VAL A 178 -6.55 6.68 -9.99
CA VAL A 178 -6.79 5.76 -8.89
C VAL A 178 -5.65 5.85 -7.91
N ARG A 179 -5.96 5.59 -6.65
CA ARG A 179 -4.96 5.37 -5.62
C ARG A 179 -5.40 4.25 -4.70
N PHE A 180 -4.43 3.58 -4.12
CA PHE A 180 -4.58 2.72 -2.96
C PHE A 180 -3.45 3.07 -2.02
N ASP A 181 -3.73 3.50 -0.81
CA ASP A 181 -2.69 3.74 0.18
C ASP A 181 -2.88 2.81 1.35
N GLY A 182 -1.99 1.84 1.51
CA GLY A 182 -1.85 1.01 2.71
C GLY A 182 -0.83 1.62 3.69
N PRO A 183 -0.75 1.12 4.93
CA PRO A 183 0.31 1.53 5.86
C PRO A 183 1.71 1.22 5.30
N PHE A 184 1.87 0.08 4.63
CA PHE A 184 3.17 -0.43 4.19
C PHE A 184 3.39 -0.41 2.67
N TRP A 185 2.33 -0.35 1.87
CA TRP A 185 2.36 -0.22 0.41
C TRP A 185 1.47 0.94 -0.02
N GLY A 186 1.70 1.49 -1.20
CA GLY A 186 0.83 2.48 -1.79
C GLY A 186 0.93 2.36 -3.29
N HIS A 187 -0.15 2.60 -4.02
CA HIS A 187 -0.18 2.56 -5.46
C HIS A 187 -0.89 3.81 -5.98
N ASP A 188 -0.27 4.50 -6.93
CA ASP A 188 -0.87 5.63 -7.65
C ASP A 188 -0.87 5.28 -9.14
N GLY A 189 -2.02 5.48 -9.78
CA GLY A 189 -2.22 5.01 -11.14
C GLY A 189 -3.31 5.72 -11.90
N ARG A 190 -3.63 5.11 -13.04
CA ARG A 190 -4.63 5.58 -14.00
C ARG A 190 -5.57 4.46 -14.38
N ILE A 191 -6.74 4.84 -14.85
CA ILE A 191 -7.73 3.93 -15.40
C ILE A 191 -7.98 4.32 -16.85
N LEU A 192 -7.85 3.35 -17.75
CA LEU A 192 -8.32 3.46 -19.13
C LEU A 192 -9.71 2.85 -19.24
N ILE A 193 -10.62 3.51 -19.95
CA ILE A 193 -11.96 3.00 -20.24
C ILE A 193 -11.97 2.54 -21.69
N ILE A 194 -12.09 1.24 -21.94
CA ILE A 194 -12.07 0.69 -23.30
C ILE A 194 -13.14 -0.39 -23.42
N GLY A 195 -14.11 -0.19 -24.31
CA GLY A 195 -15.15 -1.17 -24.59
C GLY A 195 -15.99 -1.50 -23.35
N HIS A 196 -16.29 -0.49 -22.52
CA HIS A 196 -17.00 -0.63 -21.24
C HIS A 196 -16.24 -1.45 -20.17
N GLN A 197 -14.95 -1.68 -20.34
CA GLN A 197 -14.07 -2.27 -19.33
C GLN A 197 -13.12 -1.18 -18.80
N LEU A 198 -12.78 -1.29 -17.52
CA LEU A 198 -11.80 -0.41 -16.89
C LEU A 198 -10.49 -1.18 -16.76
N PHE A 199 -9.43 -0.63 -17.34
CA PHE A 199 -8.08 -1.13 -17.21
C PHE A 199 -7.32 -0.23 -16.24
N MET A 200 -7.16 -0.71 -15.02
CA MET A 200 -6.45 -0.02 -13.96
C MET A 200 -4.98 -0.41 -13.99
N ILE A 201 -4.10 0.60 -14.02
CA ILE A 201 -2.65 0.42 -13.95
C ILE A 201 -2.11 1.40 -12.93
N ALA A 202 -1.53 0.87 -11.85
CA ALA A 202 -0.92 1.67 -10.79
C ALA A 202 0.44 1.11 -10.39
N GLU A 203 1.37 2.00 -10.08
CA GLU A 203 2.73 1.66 -9.65
C GLU A 203 2.84 1.81 -8.14
N ASP A 204 3.63 0.95 -7.49
CA ASP A 204 3.99 1.14 -6.09
C ASP A 204 4.67 2.50 -5.87
N SER A 205 3.93 3.42 -5.23
CA SER A 205 4.33 4.80 -4.99
C SER A 205 5.33 4.96 -3.85
N LYS A 206 5.62 3.90 -3.09
CA LYS A 206 6.53 3.92 -1.93
C LYS A 206 7.84 3.21 -2.20
N LEU A 207 7.79 2.04 -2.84
CA LEU A 207 8.95 1.16 -3.03
C LEU A 207 9.26 0.87 -4.50
N ALA A 208 8.34 1.15 -5.43
CA ALA A 208 8.45 0.79 -6.85
C ALA A 208 8.74 -0.72 -7.09
N GLU A 209 8.28 -1.59 -6.20
CA GLU A 209 8.57 -3.04 -6.22
C GLU A 209 7.52 -3.86 -6.99
N GLY A 210 6.43 -3.23 -7.43
CA GLY A 210 5.37 -3.95 -8.14
C GLY A 210 4.37 -3.04 -8.85
N LEU A 211 3.67 -3.64 -9.80
CA LEU A 211 2.50 -3.05 -10.45
C LEU A 211 1.22 -3.64 -9.85
N TRP A 212 0.22 -2.78 -9.72
CA TRP A 212 -1.15 -3.15 -9.46
C TRP A 212 -1.93 -3.03 -10.77
N PHE A 213 -2.46 -4.16 -11.24
CA PHE A 213 -3.21 -4.25 -12.46
C PHE A 213 -4.61 -4.83 -12.22
N GLU A 214 -5.65 -4.14 -12.69
CA GLU A 214 -7.01 -4.65 -12.64
C GLU A 214 -7.73 -4.49 -13.98
N ILE A 215 -8.56 -5.46 -14.32
CA ILE A 215 -9.55 -5.36 -15.39
C ILE A 215 -10.92 -5.51 -14.74
N LEU A 216 -11.70 -4.43 -14.73
CA LEU A 216 -13.00 -4.38 -14.08
C LEU A 216 -14.11 -4.19 -15.12
N ASN A 217 -15.25 -4.86 -14.89
CA ASN A 217 -16.47 -4.58 -15.63
C ASN A 217 -16.96 -3.16 -15.30
N GLY A 218 -17.19 -2.36 -16.34
CA GLY A 218 -17.78 -1.02 -16.21
C GLY A 218 -19.31 -1.04 -16.21
N VAL A 219 -19.90 0.13 -16.02
CA VAL A 219 -21.36 0.31 -16.00
C VAL A 219 -21.85 1.10 -17.22
N ALA A 220 -23.00 0.69 -17.75
CA ALA A 220 -23.60 1.30 -18.94
C ALA A 220 -24.29 2.65 -18.68
N GLU A 221 -24.78 2.87 -17.44
CA GLU A 221 -25.53 4.07 -17.04
C GLU A 221 -25.34 4.35 -15.55
N GLY A 222 -25.69 5.55 -15.10
CA GLY A 222 -25.64 5.93 -13.69
C GLY A 222 -24.25 5.94 -13.08
N LYS A 223 -24.20 6.14 -11.75
CA LYS A 223 -22.97 5.98 -10.97
C LYS A 223 -22.67 4.49 -10.80
N ALA A 224 -21.40 4.09 -10.93
CA ALA A 224 -20.97 2.74 -10.58
C ALA A 224 -21.10 2.55 -9.06
N LEU A 225 -21.94 1.62 -8.62
CA LEU A 225 -22.11 1.30 -7.19
C LEU A 225 -21.25 0.11 -6.79
N SER A 226 -21.09 -0.85 -7.70
CA SER A 226 -20.11 -1.91 -7.59
C SER A 226 -19.47 -2.18 -8.94
N MET A 227 -18.22 -2.62 -8.91
CA MET A 227 -17.49 -3.13 -10.06
C MET A 227 -16.79 -4.42 -9.65
N ASP A 228 -16.72 -5.38 -10.55
CA ASP A 228 -16.06 -6.67 -10.31
C ASP A 228 -15.11 -7.00 -11.46
N GLY A 229 -14.08 -7.79 -11.14
CA GLY A 229 -13.04 -8.05 -12.12
C GLY A 229 -11.94 -8.96 -11.64
N VAL A 230 -10.82 -8.88 -12.35
CA VAL A 230 -9.59 -9.61 -12.03
C VAL A 230 -8.52 -8.62 -11.60
N PHE A 231 -7.94 -8.88 -10.44
CA PHE A 231 -6.80 -8.16 -9.89
C PHE A 231 -5.56 -9.04 -9.98
N ALA A 232 -4.46 -8.50 -10.50
CA ALA A 232 -3.16 -9.13 -10.55
C ALA A 232 -2.05 -8.21 -9.98
N SER A 233 -1.14 -8.81 -9.23
CA SER A 233 0.09 -8.17 -8.74
C SER A 233 1.08 -9.23 -8.26
N VAL A 234 2.09 -8.82 -7.50
CA VAL A 234 3.08 -9.68 -6.86
C VAL A 234 2.89 -9.68 -5.34
N GLN A 235 3.12 -10.84 -4.72
CA GLN A 235 3.25 -10.92 -3.28
C GLN A 235 4.54 -10.23 -2.83
N HIS A 236 4.53 -9.57 -1.67
CA HIS A 236 5.76 -9.02 -1.06
C HIS A 236 6.59 -10.11 -0.34
N ASP A 237 6.71 -11.28 -0.96
CA ASP A 237 7.69 -12.29 -0.55
C ASP A 237 9.01 -12.06 -1.28
N ARG A 238 10.05 -12.82 -0.91
CA ARG A 238 11.38 -12.65 -1.49
C ARG A 238 11.41 -12.90 -3.02
N ALA A 239 10.47 -13.68 -3.53
CA ALA A 239 10.44 -14.05 -4.94
C ALA A 239 9.54 -13.12 -5.78
N HIS A 240 8.85 -12.17 -5.14
CA HIS A 240 7.77 -11.39 -5.73
C HIS A 240 6.78 -12.30 -6.48
N THR A 241 6.31 -13.35 -5.79
CA THR A 241 5.48 -14.39 -6.41
C THR A 241 4.27 -13.76 -7.10
N PRO A 242 4.10 -13.93 -8.42
CA PRO A 242 2.98 -13.34 -9.14
C PRO A 242 1.66 -14.03 -8.77
N GLY A 243 0.60 -13.25 -8.62
CA GLY A 243 -0.71 -13.73 -8.25
C GLY A 243 -1.82 -12.98 -8.99
N ALA A 244 -2.95 -13.68 -9.18
CA ALA A 244 -4.18 -13.08 -9.66
C ALA A 244 -5.38 -13.64 -8.87
N THR A 245 -6.37 -12.79 -8.62
CA THR A 245 -7.58 -13.14 -7.85
C THR A 245 -8.77 -12.35 -8.38
N MET A 246 -9.98 -12.82 -8.07
CA MET A 246 -11.17 -12.00 -8.28
C MET A 246 -11.15 -10.84 -7.30
N CYS A 247 -11.60 -9.68 -7.74
CA CYS A 247 -11.81 -8.54 -6.85
C CYS A 247 -13.20 -7.95 -7.05
N MET A 248 -13.65 -7.25 -6.01
CA MET A 248 -14.86 -6.46 -6.03
C MET A 248 -14.61 -5.08 -5.42
N LEU A 249 -15.07 -4.04 -6.08
CA LEU A 249 -15.05 -2.66 -5.59
C LEU A 249 -16.49 -2.26 -5.25
N LEU A 250 -16.70 -1.76 -4.03
CA LEU A 250 -18.00 -1.26 -3.54
C LEU A 250 -17.92 0.23 -3.24
N ARG A 251 -18.73 1.06 -3.88
CA ARG A 251 -18.76 2.50 -3.66
C ARG A 251 -19.39 2.82 -2.31
N VAL A 252 -18.57 3.27 -1.36
CA VAL A 252 -19.00 3.60 0.01
C VAL A 252 -19.24 5.09 0.22
N ALA A 253 -18.66 5.94 -0.63
CA ALA A 253 -18.96 7.37 -0.63
C ALA A 253 -18.73 7.97 -2.03
N ASP A 254 -19.38 9.11 -2.26
CA ASP A 254 -19.17 9.90 -3.46
C ASP A 254 -17.93 10.79 -3.33
N LEU A 255 -17.26 11.00 -4.46
CA LEU A 255 -16.32 12.09 -4.67
C LEU A 255 -16.89 12.96 -5.78
N GLU A 256 -16.79 14.28 -5.61
CA GLU A 256 -17.13 15.19 -6.69
C GLU A 256 -16.13 15.01 -7.85
N PRO A 257 -16.56 15.24 -9.11
CA PRO A 257 -15.64 15.27 -10.23
C PRO A 257 -14.48 16.23 -9.97
N ASP A 258 -13.27 15.83 -10.32
CA ASP A 258 -12.03 16.60 -10.12
C ASP A 258 -11.64 16.88 -8.65
N GLN A 259 -12.41 16.36 -7.68
CA GLN A 259 -12.02 16.38 -6.28
C GLN A 259 -10.86 15.40 -6.06
N ILE A 260 -9.66 15.95 -5.86
CA ILE A 260 -8.53 15.17 -5.39
C ILE A 260 -8.85 14.66 -3.98
N PRO A 261 -8.75 13.35 -3.73
CA PRO A 261 -9.04 12.78 -2.41
C PRO A 261 -8.14 13.35 -1.32
N ASP A 262 -8.72 13.63 -0.15
CA ASP A 262 -7.99 14.06 1.04
C ASP A 262 -7.16 12.91 1.62
N ASN A 263 -5.84 13.12 1.70
CA ASN A 263 -4.89 12.13 2.19
C ASN A 263 -5.13 11.73 3.64
N ASP A 264 -5.41 12.68 4.52
CA ASP A 264 -5.56 12.39 5.96
C ASP A 264 -6.80 11.54 6.21
N ARG A 265 -7.90 11.89 5.51
CA ARG A 265 -9.13 11.10 5.52
C ARG A 265 -8.90 9.69 4.99
N LEU A 266 -8.16 9.53 3.90
CA LEU A 266 -7.90 8.21 3.32
C LEU A 266 -7.01 7.35 4.20
N VAL A 267 -5.98 7.91 4.84
CA VAL A 267 -5.16 7.20 5.82
C VAL A 267 -6.01 6.73 7.00
N ALA A 268 -6.92 7.58 7.50
CA ALA A 268 -7.82 7.20 8.59
C ALA A 268 -8.76 6.04 8.20
N LEU A 269 -9.37 6.10 7.01
CA LEU A 269 -10.23 5.03 6.49
C LEU A 269 -9.44 3.74 6.25
N GLN A 270 -8.23 3.84 5.70
CA GLN A 270 -7.39 2.67 5.49
C GLN A 270 -7.01 2.00 6.81
N ASN A 271 -6.63 2.75 7.84
CA ASN A 271 -6.28 2.19 9.14
C ASN A 271 -7.46 1.42 9.75
N ARG A 272 -8.68 1.95 9.61
CA ARG A 272 -9.91 1.22 9.99
C ARG A 272 -10.06 -0.08 9.22
N ILE A 273 -9.90 -0.06 7.90
CA ILE A 273 -9.99 -1.28 7.08
C ILE A 273 -8.91 -2.30 7.48
N TRP A 274 -7.69 -1.82 7.79
CA TRP A 274 -6.61 -2.67 8.24
C TRP A 274 -6.94 -3.40 9.54
N ASP A 275 -7.51 -2.69 10.52
CA ASP A 275 -7.97 -3.30 11.77
C ASP A 275 -9.04 -4.37 11.52
N LEU A 276 -9.99 -4.12 10.60
CA LEU A 276 -10.99 -5.11 10.19
C LEU A 276 -10.37 -6.33 9.50
N CYS A 277 -9.32 -6.13 8.69
CA CYS A 277 -8.56 -7.21 8.05
C CYS A 277 -7.82 -8.08 9.07
N GLU A 278 -7.21 -7.48 10.10
CA GLU A 278 -6.49 -8.21 11.14
C GLU A 278 -7.42 -8.95 12.10
N GLN A 279 -8.63 -8.41 12.31
CA GLN A 279 -9.71 -9.05 13.07
C GLN A 279 -10.52 -10.07 12.24
N ASP A 280 -10.16 -10.29 10.97
CA ASP A 280 -10.83 -11.21 10.04
C ASP A 280 -12.34 -10.93 9.85
N GLN A 281 -12.73 -9.65 9.91
CA GLN A 281 -14.14 -9.22 9.82
C GLN A 281 -14.61 -8.94 8.39
N VAL A 282 -13.69 -8.91 7.42
CA VAL A 282 -13.99 -8.55 6.02
C VAL A 282 -15.13 -9.41 5.45
N ALA A 283 -15.07 -10.73 5.63
CA ALA A 283 -16.10 -11.63 5.10
C ALA A 283 -17.49 -11.39 5.71
N ALA A 284 -17.54 -11.13 7.02
CA ALA A 284 -18.78 -10.85 7.72
C ALA A 284 -19.41 -9.53 7.26
N ILE A 285 -18.59 -8.50 7.02
CA ILE A 285 -19.04 -7.18 6.56
C ILE A 285 -19.45 -7.24 5.08
N ALA A 286 -18.64 -7.87 4.22
CA ALA A 286 -18.96 -8.06 2.81
C ALA A 286 -20.24 -8.86 2.61
N GLY A 287 -20.44 -9.90 3.42
CA GLY A 287 -21.58 -10.80 3.35
C GLY A 287 -21.37 -11.95 2.36
N PRO A 288 -22.18 -13.02 2.49
CA PRO A 288 -21.90 -14.32 1.88
C PRO A 288 -21.89 -14.30 0.35
N ALA A 289 -22.73 -13.49 -0.29
CA ALA A 289 -22.81 -13.46 -1.75
C ALA A 289 -21.57 -12.83 -2.40
N ILE A 290 -21.06 -11.74 -1.80
CA ILE A 290 -19.81 -11.11 -2.25
C ILE A 290 -18.64 -12.06 -2.04
N MET A 291 -18.61 -12.73 -0.88
CA MET A 291 -17.55 -13.71 -0.62
C MET A 291 -17.61 -14.89 -1.58
N ALA A 292 -18.79 -15.43 -1.89
CA ALA A 292 -18.93 -16.49 -2.89
C ALA A 292 -18.45 -16.05 -4.28
N HIS A 293 -18.59 -14.78 -4.63
CA HIS A 293 -18.10 -14.22 -5.88
C HIS A 293 -16.56 -14.07 -5.90
N VAL A 294 -15.97 -13.58 -4.81
CA VAL A 294 -14.51 -13.42 -4.66
C VAL A 294 -13.80 -14.78 -4.54
N ASP A 295 -14.44 -15.76 -3.90
CA ASP A 295 -13.93 -17.13 -3.67
C ASP A 295 -13.97 -18.00 -4.94
N ASN A 296 -13.93 -17.42 -6.14
CA ASN A 296 -14.09 -18.14 -7.39
C ASN A 296 -13.04 -19.25 -7.54
N ARG A 297 -13.51 -20.49 -7.71
CA ARG A 297 -12.67 -21.69 -7.76
C ARG A 297 -12.48 -22.17 -9.19
N LEU A 298 -11.22 -22.32 -9.59
CA LEU A 298 -10.86 -22.91 -10.87
C LEU A 298 -10.97 -24.43 -10.83
N LYS A 299 -11.43 -25.02 -11.94
CA LYS A 299 -11.59 -26.47 -12.14
C LYS A 299 -12.52 -27.16 -11.12
N VAL A 300 -13.35 -26.39 -10.42
CA VAL A 300 -14.41 -26.90 -9.55
C VAL A 300 -15.75 -26.67 -10.25
N PRO A 301 -16.61 -27.69 -10.40
CA PRO A 301 -17.95 -27.50 -10.91
C PRO A 301 -18.75 -26.53 -10.04
N ARG A 302 -19.40 -25.57 -10.67
CA ARG A 302 -20.32 -24.62 -10.05
C ARG A 302 -21.71 -25.23 -9.87
N ASP A 303 -22.60 -24.50 -9.21
CA ASP A 303 -24.01 -24.88 -9.02
C ASP A 303 -24.76 -25.05 -10.37
N ASP A 304 -24.33 -24.34 -11.41
CA ASP A 304 -24.84 -24.44 -12.79
C ASP A 304 -24.18 -25.56 -13.61
N GLY A 305 -23.26 -26.34 -13.01
CA GLY A 305 -22.49 -27.39 -13.66
C GLY A 305 -21.33 -26.90 -14.54
N ALA A 306 -21.18 -25.59 -14.75
CA ALA A 306 -20.07 -25.04 -15.51
C ALA A 306 -18.76 -25.10 -14.71
N VAL A 307 -17.64 -25.18 -15.43
CA VAL A 307 -16.29 -25.22 -14.86
C VAL A 307 -15.47 -24.08 -15.42
N ASP A 308 -14.91 -23.26 -14.54
CA ASP A 308 -13.97 -22.20 -14.93
C ASP A 308 -12.55 -22.78 -14.98
N ILE A 309 -11.97 -22.84 -16.19
CA ILE A 309 -10.57 -23.27 -16.40
C ILE A 309 -9.57 -22.10 -16.28
N HIS A 310 -10.08 -20.87 -16.36
CA HIS A 310 -9.34 -19.62 -16.21
C HIS A 310 -10.07 -18.70 -15.25
N LEU A 311 -9.33 -17.82 -14.58
CA LEU A 311 -9.90 -16.76 -13.76
C LEU A 311 -10.61 -15.75 -14.67
N ARG A 312 -11.91 -15.53 -14.45
CA ARG A 312 -12.73 -14.62 -15.26
C ARG A 312 -13.93 -14.06 -14.49
N ALA A 313 -14.29 -12.81 -14.79
CA ALA A 313 -15.47 -12.11 -14.29
C ALA A 313 -16.45 -11.81 -15.45
N PRO A 314 -17.12 -12.81 -16.04
CA PRO A 314 -18.00 -12.55 -17.18
C PRO A 314 -19.22 -11.74 -16.72
N ALA A 315 -19.62 -10.74 -17.52
CA ALA A 315 -20.72 -9.84 -17.19
C ALA A 315 -22.03 -10.56 -16.81
N SER A 316 -22.35 -11.71 -17.43
CA SER A 316 -23.55 -12.50 -17.12
C SER A 316 -23.60 -13.08 -15.70
N ARG A 317 -22.46 -13.10 -15.01
CA ARG A 317 -22.32 -13.56 -13.62
C ARG A 317 -21.67 -12.49 -12.74
N GLY A 318 -21.49 -11.29 -13.30
CA GLY A 318 -20.81 -10.20 -12.63
C GLY A 318 -21.71 -9.56 -11.59
N MET A 319 -21.10 -9.05 -10.54
CA MET A 319 -21.82 -8.30 -9.49
C MET A 319 -21.74 -6.78 -9.70
N THR A 320 -21.30 -6.34 -10.87
CA THR A 320 -21.27 -4.93 -11.27
C THR A 320 -22.69 -4.36 -11.36
N THR A 321 -22.95 -3.27 -10.63
CA THR A 321 -24.26 -2.60 -10.60
C THR A 321 -24.12 -1.08 -10.57
N ASN A 322 -25.19 -0.39 -10.93
CA ASN A 322 -25.23 1.06 -11.02
C ASN A 322 -26.39 1.67 -10.25
N SER A 323 -26.38 2.99 -10.12
CA SER A 323 -27.39 3.74 -9.35
C SER A 323 -28.78 3.81 -9.99
N VAL A 324 -28.92 3.47 -11.28
CA VAL A 324 -30.23 3.45 -11.97
C VAL A 324 -30.98 2.16 -11.64
N HIS A 325 -30.25 1.04 -11.57
CA HIS A 325 -30.78 -0.28 -11.25
C HIS A 325 -29.99 -0.92 -10.11
N PRO A 326 -30.05 -0.36 -8.89
CA PRO A 326 -29.23 -0.82 -7.78
C PRO A 326 -29.65 -2.23 -7.36
N ASP A 327 -28.66 -3.12 -7.23
CA ASP A 327 -28.87 -4.44 -6.64
C ASP A 327 -29.05 -4.32 -5.10
N PRO A 328 -30.16 -4.80 -4.52
CA PRO A 328 -30.42 -4.70 -3.07
C PRO A 328 -29.34 -5.34 -2.20
N MET A 329 -28.72 -6.43 -2.65
CA MET A 329 -27.67 -7.14 -1.91
C MET A 329 -26.39 -6.29 -1.87
N ILE A 330 -26.07 -5.62 -2.98
CA ILE A 330 -24.96 -4.66 -3.06
C ILE A 330 -25.21 -3.47 -2.14
N MET A 331 -26.42 -2.90 -2.16
CA MET A 331 -26.77 -1.79 -1.26
C MET A 331 -26.65 -2.17 0.21
N ALA A 332 -27.06 -3.38 0.59
CA ALA A 332 -26.90 -3.88 1.94
C ALA A 332 -25.41 -4.02 2.34
N ALA A 333 -24.55 -4.47 1.41
CA ALA A 333 -23.12 -4.55 1.66
C ALA A 333 -22.48 -3.15 1.80
N ILE A 334 -22.85 -2.22 0.92
CA ILE A 334 -22.42 -0.81 1.00
C ILE A 334 -22.79 -0.22 2.36
N ALA A 335 -24.03 -0.40 2.82
CA ALA A 335 -24.48 0.11 4.12
C ALA A 335 -23.69 -0.48 5.30
N ARG A 336 -23.36 -1.79 5.26
CA ARG A 336 -22.51 -2.43 6.28
C ARG A 336 -21.09 -1.84 6.29
N TRP A 337 -20.52 -1.60 5.11
CA TRP A 337 -19.21 -0.96 5.00
C TRP A 337 -19.24 0.50 5.45
N GLN A 338 -20.26 1.27 5.09
CA GLN A 338 -20.44 2.64 5.58
C GLN A 338 -20.51 2.68 7.10
N ALA A 339 -21.31 1.80 7.72
CA ALA A 339 -21.38 1.69 9.17
C ALA A 339 -20.03 1.31 9.80
N ALA A 340 -19.32 0.32 9.23
CA ALA A 340 -18.00 -0.11 9.73
C ALA A 340 -16.93 0.99 9.59
N LEU A 341 -17.06 1.85 8.57
CA LEU A 341 -16.16 2.96 8.30
C LEU A 341 -16.59 4.29 8.94
N GLY A 342 -17.75 4.34 9.59
CA GLY A 342 -18.34 5.55 10.16
C GLY A 342 -18.58 6.64 9.13
N LEU A 343 -19.13 6.26 7.97
CA LEU A 343 -19.47 7.14 6.84
C LEU A 343 -20.95 7.46 6.75
#